data_AF-A0A7V9J229-F1
#
_entry.id   AF-A0A7V9J229-F1
#
_cell.length_a   1.000
_cell.length_b   1.000
_cell.length_c   1.000
_cell.angle_alpha   90.00
_cell.angle_beta   90.00
_cell.angle_gamma   90.00
#
_symmetry.space_group_name_H-M   'P 1'
#
loop_
_entity.id
_entity.type
_entity.pdbx_description
1 polymer ?
#
loop_
_entity_poly.entity_id
_entity_poly.type
_entity_poly.pdbx_seq_one_letter_code
_entity_poly.pdbx_strand_id
1 'polypeptide(L)'
;MIEARDFAALRELFSEMPPADVAEIILDLPEDEQVIIFRILPHVLAADVFEYLDVDVDAQQQLLRGMAHEQVVSILNEMSPDDRTALLEELPSAAARQLIRLLTPEERRIAQALLGYPEGSVGRLMTPDLVAVDASW
;
A
#
# COMPACT_ATOMS: atom_id res chain seq x y z
N MET A 1 -25.55 -1.72 1.89
CA MET A 1 -24.83 -0.90 2.88
C MET A 1 -24.15 0.31 2.24
N ILE A 2 -23.50 0.13 1.07
CA ILE A 2 -22.93 1.23 0.27
C ILE A 2 -24.02 2.20 -0.23
N GLU A 3 -25.08 1.69 -0.87
CA GLU A 3 -26.24 2.49 -1.30
C GLU A 3 -26.97 3.19 -0.13
N ALA A 4 -26.93 2.57 1.06
CA ALA A 4 -27.49 3.12 2.29
C ALA A 4 -26.55 4.13 2.99
N ARG A 5 -25.31 4.29 2.48
CA ARG A 5 -24.25 5.15 3.03
C ARG A 5 -23.94 4.90 4.51
N ASP A 6 -24.08 3.65 4.95
CA ASP A 6 -23.74 3.25 6.32
C ASP A 6 -22.24 2.93 6.42
N PHE A 7 -21.43 3.97 6.36
CA PHE A 7 -19.97 3.86 6.38
C PHE A 7 -19.42 3.42 7.74
N ALA A 8 -20.16 3.64 8.83
CA ALA A 8 -19.75 3.19 10.15
C ALA A 8 -19.81 1.66 10.23
N ALA A 9 -20.93 1.07 9.83
CA ALA A 9 -21.09 -0.38 9.82
C ALA A 9 -20.13 -1.07 8.83
N LEU A 10 -19.87 -0.47 7.67
CA LEU A 10 -18.88 -0.98 6.72
C LEU A 10 -17.46 -0.95 7.29
N ARG A 11 -17.10 0.13 7.98
CA ARG A 11 -15.78 0.24 8.62
C ARG A 11 -15.58 -0.83 9.70
N GLU A 12 -16.59 -1.06 10.54
CA GLU A 12 -16.55 -2.11 11.55
C GLU A 12 -16.41 -3.50 10.91
N LEU A 13 -17.22 -3.79 9.88
CA LEU A 13 -17.16 -5.05 9.16
C LEU A 13 -15.77 -5.31 8.55
N PHE A 14 -15.21 -4.35 7.81
CA PHE A 14 -13.90 -4.54 7.19
C PHE A 14 -12.76 -4.64 8.21
N SER A 15 -12.91 -4.02 9.39
CA SER A 15 -11.90 -4.11 10.46
C SER A 15 -11.79 -5.51 11.07
N GLU A 16 -12.78 -6.38 10.84
CA GLU A 16 -12.78 -7.77 11.31
C GLU A 16 -12.35 -8.77 10.22
N MET A 17 -12.07 -8.29 9.01
CA MET A 17 -11.72 -9.12 7.86
C MET A 17 -10.21 -9.13 7.60
N PRO A 18 -9.67 -10.23 7.01
CA PRO A 18 -8.32 -10.22 6.47
C PRO A 18 -8.14 -9.12 5.41
N PRO A 19 -7.01 -8.38 5.38
CA PRO A 19 -6.78 -7.32 4.41
C PRO A 19 -6.90 -7.79 2.95
N ALA A 20 -6.42 -9.00 2.64
CA ALA A 20 -6.55 -9.59 1.30
C ALA A 20 -8.02 -9.75 0.86
N ASP A 21 -8.89 -10.20 1.75
CA ASP A 21 -10.33 -10.36 1.45
C ASP A 21 -10.99 -8.99 1.23
N VAL A 22 -10.58 -7.97 1.99
CA VAL A 22 -11.06 -6.59 1.78
C VAL A 22 -10.58 -6.04 0.44
N ALA A 23 -9.34 -6.33 0.05
CA ALA A 23 -8.79 -5.93 -1.25
C ALA A 23 -9.57 -6.56 -2.41
N GLU A 24 -9.86 -7.87 -2.34
CA GLU A 24 -10.69 -8.58 -3.33
C GLU A 24 -12.08 -7.95 -3.46
N ILE A 25 -12.73 -7.66 -2.32
CA ILE A 25 -14.04 -6.98 -2.33
C ILE A 25 -13.94 -5.60 -2.97
N ILE A 26 -12.88 -4.83 -2.70
CA ILE A 26 -12.70 -3.51 -3.30
C ILE A 26 -12.53 -3.63 -4.82
N LEU A 27 -11.74 -4.59 -5.31
CA LEU A 27 -11.54 -4.78 -6.76
C LEU A 27 -12.83 -5.19 -7.49
N ASP A 28 -13.75 -5.87 -6.81
CA ASP A 28 -15.06 -6.23 -7.36
C ASP A 28 -16.04 -5.03 -7.46
N LEU A 29 -15.74 -3.91 -6.82
CA LEU A 29 -16.59 -2.72 -6.86
C LEU A 29 -16.35 -1.88 -8.14
N PRO A 30 -17.36 -1.13 -8.59
CA PRO A 30 -17.17 -0.07 -9.58
C PRO A 30 -16.08 0.92 -9.14
N GLU A 31 -15.27 1.36 -10.10
CA GLU A 31 -14.15 2.29 -9.94
C GLU A 31 -14.43 3.53 -9.06
N ASP A 32 -15.63 4.11 -9.15
CA ASP A 32 -16.05 5.27 -8.36
C ASP A 32 -16.37 4.91 -6.90
N GLU A 33 -16.82 3.69 -6.64
CA GLU A 33 -17.05 3.16 -5.30
C GLU A 33 -15.76 2.71 -4.62
N GLN A 34 -14.77 2.19 -5.35
CA GLN A 34 -13.47 1.75 -4.81
C GLN A 34 -12.82 2.84 -3.96
N VAL A 35 -12.72 4.06 -4.50
CA VAL A 35 -12.12 5.21 -3.80
C VAL A 35 -12.92 5.57 -2.53
N ILE A 36 -14.24 5.48 -2.58
CA ILE A 36 -15.12 5.80 -1.43
C ILE A 36 -14.90 4.78 -0.32
N ILE A 37 -14.90 3.50 -0.66
CA ILE A 37 -14.74 2.40 0.29
C ILE A 37 -13.34 2.36 0.87
N PHE A 38 -12.32 2.54 0.05
CA PHE A 38 -10.95 2.56 0.53
C PHE A 38 -10.73 3.70 1.56
N ARG A 39 -11.33 4.87 1.33
CA ARG A 39 -11.20 6.04 2.23
C ARG A 39 -11.83 5.87 3.61
N ILE A 40 -12.75 4.92 3.80
CA ILE A 40 -13.38 4.68 5.11
C ILE A 40 -12.58 3.70 5.98
N LEU A 41 -11.58 3.02 5.42
CA LEU A 41 -10.74 2.08 6.15
C LEU A 41 -9.91 2.82 7.23
N PRO A 42 -9.65 2.19 8.38
CA PRO A 42 -8.61 2.64 9.31
C PRO A 42 -7.24 2.71 8.63
N HIS A 43 -6.36 3.63 9.06
CA HIS A 43 -5.05 3.86 8.41
C HIS A 43 -4.21 2.58 8.26
N VAL A 44 -4.04 1.82 9.34
CA VAL A 44 -3.27 0.57 9.34
C VAL A 44 -3.86 -0.45 8.38
N LEU A 45 -5.18 -0.68 8.47
CA LEU A 45 -5.85 -1.60 7.55
C LEU A 45 -5.76 -1.12 6.10
N ALA A 46 -5.83 0.18 5.85
CA ALA A 46 -5.73 0.72 4.50
C ALA A 46 -4.34 0.46 3.89
N ALA A 47 -3.27 0.53 4.68
CA ALA A 47 -1.92 0.20 4.22
C ALA A 47 -1.84 -1.29 3.84
N ASP A 48 -2.25 -2.18 4.75
CA ASP A 48 -2.24 -3.62 4.51
C ASP A 48 -3.11 -4.01 3.30
N VAL A 49 -4.31 -3.43 3.18
CA VAL A 49 -5.22 -3.68 2.04
C VAL A 49 -4.60 -3.18 0.73
N PHE A 50 -3.91 -2.04 0.75
CA PHE A 50 -3.31 -1.47 -0.46
C PHE A 50 -2.20 -2.35 -1.03
N GLU A 51 -1.44 -3.06 -0.19
CA GLU A 51 -0.43 -4.03 -0.62
C GLU A 51 -1.04 -5.11 -1.50
N TYR A 52 -2.18 -5.68 -1.09
CA TYR A 52 -2.89 -6.72 -1.84
C TYR A 52 -3.58 -6.24 -3.12
N LEU A 53 -3.59 -4.93 -3.40
CA LEU A 53 -4.11 -4.39 -4.67
C LEU A 53 -3.05 -4.41 -5.78
N ASP A 54 -1.83 -4.88 -5.51
CA ASP A 54 -0.75 -5.02 -6.49
C ASP A 54 -1.12 -5.88 -7.71
N VAL A 55 -2.07 -6.80 -7.54
CA VAL A 55 -2.67 -7.59 -8.62
C VAL A 55 -3.38 -6.75 -9.68
N ASP A 56 -3.77 -5.52 -9.34
CA ASP A 56 -4.38 -4.53 -10.23
C ASP A 56 -3.73 -3.15 -10.05
N VAL A 57 -2.65 -2.93 -10.81
CA VAL A 57 -1.87 -1.68 -10.80
C VAL A 57 -2.73 -0.46 -11.17
N ASP A 58 -3.73 -0.62 -12.04
CA ASP A 58 -4.60 0.48 -12.45
C ASP A 58 -5.48 0.94 -11.27
N ALA A 59 -6.00 -0.02 -10.48
CA ALA A 59 -6.73 0.26 -9.25
C ALA A 59 -5.85 0.96 -8.20
N GLN A 60 -4.63 0.48 -7.95
CA GLN A 60 -3.67 1.16 -7.04
C GLN A 60 -3.41 2.61 -7.47
N GLN A 61 -3.17 2.84 -8.76
CA GLN A 61 -2.94 4.18 -9.29
C GLN A 61 -4.17 5.09 -9.18
N GLN A 62 -5.36 4.53 -9.40
CA GLN A 62 -6.63 5.25 -9.24
C GLN A 62 -6.84 5.68 -7.80
N LEU A 63 -6.62 4.78 -6.84
CA LEU A 63 -6.70 5.09 -5.42
C LEU A 63 -5.70 6.18 -5.03
N LEU A 64 -4.44 6.07 -5.48
CA LEU A 64 -3.41 7.10 -5.23
C LEU A 64 -3.84 8.50 -5.72
N ARG A 65 -4.56 8.58 -6.85
CA ARG A 65 -5.11 9.84 -7.38
C ARG A 65 -6.34 10.33 -6.62
N GLY A 66 -7.14 9.42 -6.07
CA GLY A 66 -8.39 9.72 -5.36
C GLY A 66 -8.22 10.02 -3.87
N MET A 67 -7.06 9.71 -3.29
CA MET A 67 -6.78 9.89 -1.87
C MET A 67 -6.31 11.30 -1.52
N ALA A 68 -6.56 11.69 -0.25
CA ALA A 68 -5.95 12.90 0.29
C ALA A 68 -4.44 12.70 0.46
N HIS A 69 -3.68 13.80 0.36
CA HIS A 69 -2.21 13.78 0.46
C HIS A 69 -1.71 13.05 1.73
N GLU A 70 -2.32 13.32 2.88
CA GLU A 70 -1.95 12.71 4.16
C GLU A 70 -2.18 11.19 4.18
N GLN A 71 -3.23 10.70 3.50
CA GLN A 71 -3.50 9.27 3.40
C GLN A 71 -2.43 8.56 2.55
N VAL A 72 -2.05 9.16 1.42
CA VAL A 72 -0.95 8.66 0.58
C VAL A 72 0.35 8.59 1.37
N VAL A 73 0.66 9.63 2.15
CA VAL A 73 1.85 9.64 3.02
C VAL A 73 1.79 8.52 4.06
N SER A 74 0.65 8.32 4.72
CA SER A 74 0.45 7.25 5.71
C SER A 74 0.74 5.88 5.09
N ILE A 75 0.04 5.55 4.00
CA ILE A 75 0.14 4.25 3.33
C ILE A 75 1.57 3.98 2.88
N LEU A 76 2.21 4.94 2.21
CA LEU A 76 3.59 4.75 1.72
C LEU A 76 4.61 4.50 2.84
N ASN A 77 4.38 5.03 4.05
CA ASN A 77 5.30 4.85 5.16
C ASN A 77 4.94 3.65 6.06
N GLU A 78 3.71 3.15 5.99
CA GLU A 78 3.27 1.95 6.69
C GLU A 78 3.47 0.68 5.85
N MET A 79 3.53 0.82 4.53
CA MET A 79 3.72 -0.28 3.58
C MET A 79 5.06 -0.98 3.76
N SER A 80 5.03 -2.30 3.59
CA SER A 80 6.21 -3.16 3.57
C SER A 80 7.27 -2.63 2.58
N PRO A 81 8.57 -2.75 2.90
CA PRO A 81 9.61 -2.23 2.03
C PRO A 81 9.67 -2.82 0.62
N ASP A 82 9.35 -4.11 0.48
CA ASP A 82 9.32 -4.84 -0.78
C ASP A 82 8.12 -4.47 -1.64
N ASP A 83 6.90 -4.45 -1.08
CA ASP A 83 5.70 -4.05 -1.83
C ASP A 83 5.78 -2.58 -2.25
N ARG A 84 6.31 -1.72 -1.39
CA ARG A 84 6.58 -0.33 -1.75
C ARG A 84 7.59 -0.19 -2.87
N THR A 85 8.60 -1.05 -2.90
CA THR A 85 9.59 -1.04 -3.99
C THR A 85 8.93 -1.46 -5.30
N ALA A 86 8.10 -2.52 -5.28
CA ALA A 86 7.33 -2.96 -6.43
C ALA A 86 6.39 -1.84 -6.95
N LEU A 87 5.61 -1.21 -6.07
CA LEU A 87 4.75 -0.07 -6.43
C LEU A 87 5.53 1.05 -7.13
N LEU A 88 6.70 1.41 -6.60
CA LEU A 88 7.51 2.50 -7.15
C LEU A 88 8.10 2.17 -8.52
N GLU A 89 8.25 0.88 -8.87
CA GLU A 89 8.75 0.40 -10.16
C GLU A 89 7.70 0.44 -11.26
N GLU A 90 6.46 0.09 -10.91
CA GLU A 90 5.32 0.11 -11.84
C GLU A 90 4.91 1.54 -12.24
N LEU A 91 5.32 2.54 -11.45
CA LEU A 91 4.99 3.93 -11.69
C LEU A 91 5.94 4.63 -12.67
N PRO A 92 5.43 5.55 -13.52
CA PRO A 92 6.29 6.42 -14.32
C PRO A 92 7.30 7.17 -13.45
N SER A 93 8.54 7.33 -13.93
CA SER A 93 9.66 7.84 -13.11
C SER A 93 9.42 9.23 -12.49
N ALA A 94 8.51 10.03 -13.05
CA ALA A 94 8.10 11.31 -12.45
C ALA A 94 7.20 11.12 -11.21
N ALA A 95 6.24 10.19 -11.28
CA ALA A 95 5.34 9.84 -10.19
C ALA A 95 6.10 9.12 -9.05
N ALA A 96 6.92 8.12 -9.38
CA ALA A 96 7.76 7.43 -8.40
C ALA A 96 8.64 8.43 -7.61
N ARG A 97 9.30 9.37 -8.30
CA ARG A 97 10.09 10.43 -7.64
C ARG A 97 9.26 11.35 -6.75
N GLN A 98 7.97 11.58 -7.08
CA GLN A 98 7.07 12.35 -6.21
C GLN A 98 6.76 11.56 -4.94
N LEU A 99 6.41 10.28 -5.04
CA LEU A 99 6.09 9.44 -3.90
C LEU A 99 7.30 9.21 -2.98
N ILE A 100 8.50 9.01 -3.54
CA ILE A 100 9.74 8.88 -2.75
C ILE A 100 9.99 10.12 -1.87
N ARG A 101 9.54 11.32 -2.28
CA ARG A 101 9.67 12.54 -1.46
C ARG A 101 8.69 12.60 -0.28
N LEU A 102 7.66 11.76 -0.29
CA LEU A 102 6.67 11.62 0.79
C LEU A 102 7.12 10.64 1.87
N LEU A 103 8.10 9.79 1.56
CA LEU A 103 8.70 8.88 2.52
C LEU A 103 9.47 9.64 3.60
N THR A 104 9.38 9.13 4.83
CA THR A 104 10.25 9.49 5.94
C THR A 104 11.71 9.26 5.55
N PRO A 105 12.69 9.89 6.25
CA PRO A 105 14.10 9.71 5.93
C PRO A 105 14.55 8.25 5.90
N GLU A 106 14.01 7.42 6.80
CA GLU A 106 14.38 6.02 6.90
C GLU A 106 13.75 5.18 5.77
N GLU A 107 12.44 5.27 5.57
CA GLU A 107 11.77 4.58 4.47
C GLU A 107 12.32 4.98 3.09
N ARG A 108 12.69 6.26 2.92
CA ARG A 108 13.34 6.74 1.70
C ARG A 108 14.69 6.06 1.49
N ARG A 109 15.50 5.92 2.53
CA ARG A 109 16.83 5.30 2.47
C ARG A 109 16.69 3.82 2.08
N ILE A 110 15.71 3.13 2.65
CA ILE A 110 15.41 1.73 2.34
C ILE A 110 14.95 1.60 0.89
N ALA A 111 13.96 2.38 0.46
CA ALA A 111 13.47 2.35 -0.92
C ALA A 111 14.58 2.63 -1.94
N GLN A 112 15.45 3.62 -1.67
CA GLN A 112 16.59 3.91 -2.56
C GLN A 112 17.63 2.78 -2.60
N ALA A 113 17.84 2.08 -1.49
CA ALA A 113 18.73 0.93 -1.45
C ALA A 113 18.15 -0.24 -2.26
N LEU A 114 16.86 -0.55 -2.08
CA LEU A 114 16.16 -1.61 -2.82
C LEU A 114 16.11 -1.30 -4.32
N LEU A 115 15.70 -0.09 -4.70
CA LEU A 115 15.72 0.41 -6.09
C LEU A 115 17.14 0.55 -6.68
N GLY A 116 18.19 0.41 -5.87
CA GLY A 116 19.59 0.41 -6.30
C GLY A 116 20.08 -0.96 -6.76
N TYR A 117 19.44 -2.05 -6.34
CA TYR A 117 19.79 -3.40 -6.81
C TYR A 117 19.37 -3.59 -8.28
N PRO A 118 20.02 -4.48 -9.05
CA PRO A 118 19.54 -4.81 -10.38
C PRO A 118 18.08 -5.30 -10.37
N GLU A 119 17.32 -4.90 -11.38
CA GLU A 119 15.94 -5.35 -11.59
C GLU A 119 15.87 -6.89 -11.63
N GLY A 120 14.85 -7.47 -10.99
CA GLY A 120 14.66 -8.92 -10.87
C GLY A 120 15.67 -9.65 -9.98
N SER A 121 16.59 -8.95 -9.31
CA SER A 121 17.52 -9.59 -8.36
C SER A 121 16.87 -9.88 -7.01
N VAL A 122 17.44 -10.82 -6.24
CA VAL A 122 16.96 -11.13 -4.88
C VAL A 122 16.96 -9.88 -3.99
N GLY A 123 17.98 -9.02 -4.11
CA GLY A 123 18.06 -7.78 -3.34
C GLY A 123 16.97 -6.77 -3.69
N ARG A 124 16.38 -6.87 -4.89
CA ARG A 124 15.27 -6.04 -5.35
C ARG A 124 13.94 -6.47 -4.72
N LEU A 125 13.79 -7.77 -4.49
CA LEU A 125 12.56 -8.43 -4.05
C LEU A 125 12.54 -8.76 -2.54
N MET A 126 13.60 -8.40 -1.82
CA MET A 126 13.71 -8.71 -0.39
C MET A 126 13.10 -7.60 0.48
N THR A 127 12.57 -8.00 1.63
CA THR A 127 12.33 -7.09 2.73
C THR A 127 13.52 -7.06 3.69
N PRO A 128 13.97 -5.89 4.18
CA PRO A 128 15.00 -5.78 5.21
C PRO A 128 14.47 -6.07 6.62
N ASP A 129 13.16 -6.25 6.79
CA ASP A 129 12.51 -6.46 8.09
C ASP A 129 12.70 -7.90 8.58
N LEU A 130 13.92 -8.21 9.01
CA LEU A 130 14.31 -9.53 9.48
C LEU A 130 14.50 -9.56 11.00
N VAL A 131 14.15 -10.70 11.59
CA VAL A 131 14.49 -11.02 12.98
C VAL A 131 15.82 -11.77 12.98
N ALA A 132 16.87 -11.12 13.46
CA ALA A 132 18.17 -11.76 13.69
C ALA A 132 18.31 -12.13 15.17
N VAL A 133 18.63 -13.40 15.44
CA VAL A 133 18.93 -13.91 16.78
C VAL A 133 20.40 -14.28 16.88
N ASP A 134 20.99 -14.06 18.06
CA ASP A 134 22.35 -14.53 18.34
C ASP A 134 22.35 -16.05 18.51
N ALA A 135 23.39 -16.74 18.03
CA ALA A 135 23.49 -18.20 18.13
C ALA A 135 23.58 -18.70 19.59
N SER A 136 23.88 -17.82 20.55
CA SER A 136 23.97 -18.11 21.98
C SER A 136 22.69 -17.81 22.78
N TRP A 137 21.62 -17.39 22.12
CA TRP A 137 20.35 -16.99 22.75
C TRP A 137 19.48 -18.18 23.17
#